data_AF-E7GCY5-F1
#
_entry.id   AF-E7GCY5-F1
#
_cell.length_a   1.000
_cell.length_b   1.000
_cell.length_c   1.000
_cell.angle_alpha   90.00
_cell.angle_beta   90.00
_cell.angle_gamma   90.00
#
_symmetry.space_group_name_H-M   'P 1'
#
loop_
_entity.id
_entity.type
_entity.pdbx_description
1 polymer ?
#
loop_
_entity_poly.entity_id
_entity_poly.type
_entity_poly.pdbx_seq_one_letter_code
_entity_poly.pdbx_strand_id
1 'polypeptide(L)'
;MRKTILLLLFLVFCSACAASTQEDKQFELYNQLKKELIVREDMDKDIPCRISVIFNPLDNEYRYDIVIDQVQENMYDIMAVAYAHEDDQQICPTIGIFDEDTYSLKVNYINKSEGFYKGIQLSGKCSQKQTIKLYLRYFTDEKREKSVEKYIEVNEE
;
A
#
# COMPACT_ATOMS: atom_id res chain seq x y z
N MET A 1 -26.52 38.16 39.33
CA MET A 1 -25.95 37.78 38.01
C MET A 1 -24.43 37.85 38.11
N ARG A 2 -23.77 36.79 38.57
CA ARG A 2 -22.29 36.77 38.71
C ARG A 2 -21.69 35.35 38.82
N LYS A 3 -22.53 34.30 38.77
CA LYS A 3 -22.12 32.90 38.96
C LYS A 3 -22.34 32.03 37.71
N THR A 4 -23.06 32.52 36.70
CA THR A 4 -23.35 31.77 35.46
C THR A 4 -22.31 31.97 34.35
N ILE A 5 -21.40 32.95 34.48
CA ILE A 5 -20.35 33.19 33.47
C ILE A 5 -19.16 32.23 33.65
N LEU A 6 -18.96 31.68 34.85
CA LEU A 6 -17.83 30.77 35.11
C LEU A 6 -18.02 29.36 34.51
N LEU A 7 -19.26 28.96 34.23
CA LEU A 7 -19.58 27.62 33.70
C LEU A 7 -19.40 27.54 32.18
N LEU A 8 -19.51 28.66 31.46
CA LEU A 8 -19.29 28.71 30.01
C LEU A 8 -17.81 28.74 29.64
N LEU A 9 -16.93 29.19 30.54
CA LEU A 9 -15.48 29.26 30.30
C LEU A 9 -14.80 27.87 30.42
N PHE A 10 -15.44 26.91 31.09
CA PHE A 10 -14.92 25.55 31.25
C PHE A 10 -15.29 24.61 30.10
N LEU A 11 -16.31 24.94 29.30
CA LEU A 11 -16.73 24.15 28.14
C LEU A 11 -15.85 24.37 26.89
N VAL A 12 -15.05 25.45 26.88
CA VAL A 12 -14.18 25.80 25.73
C VAL A 12 -12.83 25.08 25.77
N PHE A 13 -12.45 24.46 26.89
CA PHE A 13 -11.18 23.74 27.02
C PHE A 13 -11.28 22.21 26.78
N CYS A 14 -12.47 21.69 26.45
CA CYS A 14 -12.67 20.26 26.16
C CYS A 14 -12.67 19.92 24.67
N SER A 15 -12.14 20.78 23.79
CA SER A 15 -11.70 20.34 22.45
C SER A 15 -10.37 19.59 22.59
N ALA A 16 -10.44 18.38 23.16
CA ALA A 16 -9.42 17.38 22.93
C ALA A 16 -9.51 17.01 21.44
N CYS A 17 -8.72 17.68 20.61
CA CYS A 17 -8.32 17.09 19.34
C CYS A 17 -7.61 15.79 19.72
N ALA A 18 -8.32 14.66 19.67
CA ALA A 18 -7.70 13.35 19.83
C ALA A 18 -6.62 13.28 18.74
N ALA A 19 -5.35 13.28 19.16
CA ALA A 19 -4.26 13.06 18.22
C ALA A 19 -4.45 11.67 17.62
N SER A 20 -4.60 11.58 16.30
CA SER A 20 -4.77 10.30 15.62
C SER A 20 -3.55 9.41 15.89
N THR A 21 -3.82 8.15 16.22
CA THR A 21 -2.77 7.16 16.45
C THR A 21 -2.05 6.84 15.13
N GLN A 22 -0.90 6.17 15.20
CA GLN A 22 -0.20 5.70 14.00
C GLN A 22 -1.07 4.71 13.20
N GLU A 23 -1.75 3.81 13.91
CA GLU A 23 -2.65 2.83 13.32
C GLU A 23 -3.79 3.52 12.57
N ASP A 24 -4.41 4.55 13.16
CA ASP A 24 -5.46 5.33 12.50
C ASP A 24 -4.98 5.91 11.15
N LYS A 25 -3.74 6.44 11.12
CA LYS A 25 -3.14 7.00 9.91
C LYS A 25 -2.84 5.94 8.87
N GLN A 26 -2.40 4.75 9.28
CA GLN A 26 -2.14 3.62 8.36
C GLN A 26 -3.44 3.15 7.72
N PHE A 27 -4.52 3.04 8.50
CA PHE A 27 -5.85 2.70 7.98
C PHE A 27 -6.42 3.79 7.07
N GLU A 28 -6.25 5.08 7.41
CA GLU A 28 -6.68 6.19 6.57
C GLU A 28 -5.96 6.16 5.21
N LEU A 29 -4.63 5.98 5.21
CA LEU A 29 -3.82 5.82 4.00
C LEU A 29 -4.28 4.62 3.16
N TYR A 30 -4.44 3.46 3.79
CA TYR A 30 -4.93 2.25 3.12
C TYR A 30 -6.29 2.49 2.44
N ASN A 31 -7.24 3.08 3.15
CA ASN A 31 -8.58 3.34 2.62
C ASN A 31 -8.55 4.34 1.46
N GLN A 32 -7.69 5.35 1.54
CA GLN A 32 -7.48 6.29 0.44
C GLN A 32 -6.94 5.56 -0.80
N LEU A 33 -5.89 4.75 -0.65
CA LEU A 33 -5.27 4.02 -1.76
C LEU A 33 -6.23 3.00 -2.37
N LYS A 34 -6.99 2.24 -1.56
CA LYS A 34 -8.03 1.32 -2.05
C LYS A 34 -9.07 2.09 -2.88
N LYS A 35 -9.55 3.23 -2.39
CA LYS A 35 -10.52 4.07 -3.10
C LYS A 35 -9.97 4.57 -4.43
N GLU A 36 -8.72 5.03 -4.45
CA GLU A 36 -8.06 5.48 -5.68
C GLU A 36 -7.92 4.34 -6.69
N LEU A 37 -7.51 3.15 -6.26
CA LEU A 37 -7.45 1.97 -7.14
C LEU A 37 -8.82 1.61 -7.74
N ILE A 38 -9.90 1.75 -6.96
CA ILE A 38 -11.26 1.50 -7.44
C ILE A 38 -11.63 2.48 -8.57
N VAL A 39 -11.43 3.78 -8.36
CA VAL A 39 -11.97 4.83 -9.25
C VAL A 39 -11.04 5.20 -10.41
N ARG A 40 -9.74 4.91 -10.30
CA ARG A 40 -8.75 5.34 -11.30
C ARG A 40 -8.83 4.49 -12.55
N GLU A 41 -8.79 5.16 -13.70
CA GLU A 41 -8.79 4.55 -15.04
C GLU A 41 -7.48 4.79 -15.79
N ASP A 42 -6.78 5.89 -15.50
CA ASP A 42 -5.47 6.21 -16.07
C ASP A 42 -4.37 5.45 -15.33
N MET A 43 -3.83 4.41 -15.96
CA MET A 43 -2.78 3.56 -15.40
C MET A 43 -1.43 3.84 -16.05
N ASP A 44 -0.39 3.85 -15.22
CA ASP A 44 1.01 3.91 -15.61
C ASP A 44 1.42 2.68 -16.42
N LYS A 45 2.24 2.93 -17.46
CA LYS A 45 2.79 1.88 -18.33
C LYS A 45 4.30 1.76 -18.24
N ASP A 46 4.97 2.85 -17.89
CA ASP A 46 6.42 2.88 -17.73
C ASP A 46 6.78 2.68 -16.26
N ILE A 47 7.35 1.51 -15.98
CA ILE A 47 7.67 1.03 -14.65
C ILE A 47 9.07 0.39 -14.72
N PRO A 48 10.04 0.85 -13.92
CA PRO A 48 11.42 0.40 -14.00
C PRO A 48 11.65 -0.92 -13.23
N CYS A 49 10.71 -1.86 -13.34
CA CYS A 49 10.81 -3.21 -12.77
C CYS A 49 9.86 -4.16 -13.52
N ARG A 50 10.01 -5.47 -13.25
CA ARG A 50 9.03 -6.46 -13.69
C ARG A 50 7.96 -6.61 -12.63
N ILE A 51 6.70 -6.59 -13.07
CA ILE A 51 5.53 -6.85 -12.24
C ILE A 51 4.71 -7.92 -12.96
N SER A 52 4.45 -9.02 -12.27
CA SER A 52 3.69 -10.15 -12.82
C SER A 52 2.62 -10.62 -11.83
N VAL A 53 1.54 -11.20 -12.35
CA VAL A 53 0.51 -11.86 -11.55
C VAL A 53 0.46 -13.34 -11.87
N ILE A 54 0.35 -14.18 -10.84
CA ILE A 54 0.20 -15.63 -10.97
C ILE A 54 -1.09 -16.04 -10.25
N PHE A 55 -2.03 -16.65 -10.97
CA PHE A 55 -3.25 -17.20 -10.36
C PHE A 55 -3.09 -18.69 -10.07
N ASN A 56 -3.13 -19.04 -8.79
CA ASN A 56 -3.14 -20.41 -8.32
C ASN A 56 -4.58 -20.83 -8.00
N PRO A 57 -5.13 -21.88 -8.64
CA PRO A 57 -6.47 -22.35 -8.33
C PRO A 57 -6.55 -22.88 -6.90
N LEU A 58 -7.63 -22.52 -6.21
CA LEU A 58 -8.14 -23.12 -4.98
C LEU A 58 -9.50 -23.78 -5.29
N ASP A 59 -10.16 -24.40 -4.31
CA ASP A 59 -11.39 -25.18 -4.56
C ASP A 59 -12.49 -24.38 -5.28
N ASN A 60 -12.81 -23.17 -4.81
CA ASN A 60 -13.88 -22.32 -5.36
C ASN A 60 -13.42 -20.89 -5.71
N GLU A 61 -12.12 -20.62 -5.61
CA GLU A 61 -11.53 -19.29 -5.76
C GLU A 61 -10.10 -19.45 -6.30
N TYR A 62 -9.39 -18.34 -6.49
CA TYR A 62 -7.98 -18.30 -6.85
C TYR A 62 -7.20 -17.57 -5.77
N ARG A 63 -5.99 -18.03 -5.47
CA ARG A 63 -4.96 -17.20 -4.83
C ARG A 63 -4.17 -16.51 -5.93
N TYR A 64 -4.19 -15.19 -5.98
CA TYR A 64 -3.32 -14.44 -6.87
C TYR A 64 -2.07 -13.99 -6.12
N ASP A 65 -0.91 -14.11 -6.78
CA ASP A 65 0.37 -13.66 -6.26
C ASP A 65 0.92 -12.57 -7.21
N ILE A 66 1.02 -11.33 -6.74
CA ILE A 66 1.71 -10.24 -7.45
C ILE A 66 3.17 -10.29 -7.07
N VAL A 67 4.05 -10.40 -8.06
CA VAL A 67 5.50 -10.45 -7.87
C VAL A 67 6.14 -9.22 -8.51
N ILE A 68 6.85 -8.44 -7.69
CA ILE A 68 7.62 -7.25 -8.08
C ILE A 68 9.10 -7.60 -7.95
N ASP A 69 9.82 -7.68 -9.07
CA ASP A 69 11.24 -8.02 -9.09
C ASP A 69 11.97 -7.43 -10.31
N GLN A 70 13.22 -7.83 -10.53
CA GLN A 70 14.04 -7.39 -11.68
C GLN A 70 14.06 -5.86 -11.86
N VAL A 71 14.30 -5.13 -10.77
CA VAL A 71 14.35 -3.66 -10.79
C VAL A 71 15.50 -3.16 -11.66
N GLN A 72 15.24 -2.09 -12.42
CA GLN A 72 16.21 -1.40 -13.28
C GLN A 72 16.85 -0.21 -12.55
N GLU A 73 16.19 0.31 -11.52
CA GLU A 73 16.69 1.33 -10.60
C GLU A 73 16.45 0.90 -9.14
N ASN A 74 17.13 1.55 -8.20
CA ASN A 74 16.96 1.23 -6.78
C ASN A 74 15.61 1.75 -6.28
N MET A 75 14.88 0.88 -5.57
CA MET A 75 13.58 1.17 -4.98
C MET A 75 13.69 0.96 -3.47
N TYR A 76 13.69 2.06 -2.70
CA TYR A 76 13.80 2.02 -1.25
C TYR A 76 12.43 2.16 -0.57
N ASP A 77 12.24 1.44 0.54
CA ASP A 77 11.02 1.40 1.35
C ASP A 77 9.74 1.27 0.51
N ILE A 78 9.66 0.23 -0.29
CA ILE A 78 8.52 -0.07 -1.14
C ILE A 78 7.25 -0.21 -0.30
N MET A 79 6.21 0.47 -0.77
CA MET A 79 4.84 0.36 -0.32
C MET A 79 3.98 -0.05 -1.51
N ALA A 80 3.10 -1.03 -1.33
CA ALA A 80 2.20 -1.45 -2.40
C ALA A 80 0.85 -1.94 -1.87
N VAL A 81 -0.19 -1.79 -2.68
CA VAL A 81 -1.55 -2.28 -2.43
C VAL A 81 -2.08 -2.92 -3.72
N ALA A 82 -2.51 -4.18 -3.64
CA ALA A 82 -3.11 -4.89 -4.76
C ALA A 82 -4.63 -4.96 -4.58
N TYR A 83 -5.39 -4.62 -5.63
CA TYR A 83 -6.84 -4.66 -5.65
C TYR A 83 -7.34 -5.57 -6.78
N ALA A 84 -8.10 -6.58 -6.40
CA ALA A 84 -8.71 -7.59 -7.24
C ALA A 84 -10.23 -7.64 -7.01
N HIS A 85 -10.87 -6.48 -6.92
CA HIS A 85 -12.31 -6.39 -6.62
C HIS A 85 -12.71 -6.99 -5.26
N GLU A 86 -11.82 -6.93 -4.26
CA GLU A 86 -12.16 -7.29 -2.88
C GLU A 86 -13.34 -6.44 -2.38
N ASP A 87 -14.29 -7.08 -1.72
CA ASP A 87 -15.41 -6.41 -1.08
C ASP A 87 -14.96 -5.64 0.19
N ASP A 88 -15.92 -5.06 0.92
CA ASP A 88 -15.62 -4.29 2.13
C ASP A 88 -15.23 -5.18 3.33
N GLN A 89 -15.44 -6.49 3.26
CA GLN A 89 -15.07 -7.44 4.30
C GLN A 89 -13.64 -7.98 4.11
N GLN A 90 -13.11 -7.88 2.88
CA GLN A 90 -11.80 -8.36 2.51
C GLN A 90 -10.77 -7.21 2.48
N ILE A 91 -9.64 -7.42 3.16
CA ILE A 91 -8.50 -6.51 3.13
C ILE A 91 -7.69 -6.81 1.87
N CYS A 92 -7.43 -5.77 1.08
CA CYS A 92 -6.52 -5.83 -0.06
C CYS A 92 -5.10 -6.20 0.42
N PRO A 93 -4.37 -7.09 -0.27
CA PRO A 93 -2.98 -7.37 0.06
C PRO A 93 -2.15 -6.09 0.02
N THR A 94 -1.34 -5.88 1.06
CA THR A 94 -0.45 -4.72 1.18
C THR A 94 0.95 -5.13 1.60
N ILE A 95 1.90 -4.23 1.33
CA ILE A 95 3.23 -4.25 1.94
C ILE A 95 3.64 -2.82 2.28
N GLY A 96 4.36 -2.63 3.38
CA GLY A 96 4.92 -1.35 3.82
C GLY A 96 3.91 -0.34 4.41
N ILE A 97 2.62 -0.69 4.50
CA ILE A 97 1.61 0.15 5.19
C ILE A 97 1.52 -0.23 6.67
N PHE A 98 1.25 -1.51 6.96
CA PHE A 98 1.03 -2.03 8.31
C PHE A 98 2.27 -2.73 8.88
N ASP A 99 3.34 -2.84 8.10
CA ASP A 99 4.55 -3.54 8.48
C ASP A 99 5.46 -2.66 9.35
N GLU A 100 6.16 -3.27 10.29
CA GLU A 100 7.23 -2.61 11.06
C GLU A 100 8.54 -2.54 10.26
N ASP A 101 8.75 -3.52 9.36
CA ASP A 101 9.94 -3.64 8.52
C ASP A 101 9.82 -2.80 7.24
N THR A 102 10.98 -2.44 6.68
CA THR A 102 11.06 -1.82 5.35
C THR A 102 11.53 -2.82 4.30
N TYR A 103 11.02 -2.65 3.08
CA TYR A 103 11.27 -3.54 1.96
C TYR A 103 11.90 -2.77 0.82
N SER A 104 13.14 -3.07 0.47
CA SER A 104 13.86 -2.39 -0.61
C SER A 104 14.33 -3.40 -1.65
N LEU A 105 14.36 -2.97 -2.91
CA LEU A 105 14.93 -3.69 -4.03
C LEU A 105 16.07 -2.86 -4.61
N LYS A 106 17.28 -3.44 -4.63
CA LYS A 106 18.48 -2.78 -5.12
C LYS A 106 19.06 -3.58 -6.27
N VAL A 107 19.42 -2.89 -7.35
CA VAL A 107 19.91 -3.53 -8.57
C VAL A 107 21.13 -4.40 -8.23
N ASN A 108 21.03 -5.71 -8.54
CA ASN A 108 22.08 -6.70 -8.29
C ASN A 108 22.57 -6.80 -6.83
N TYR A 109 21.73 -6.47 -5.84
CA TYR A 109 22.10 -6.52 -4.42
C TYR A 109 21.00 -7.17 -3.57
N ILE A 110 21.40 -8.06 -2.67
CA ILE A 110 20.50 -8.72 -1.72
C ILE A 110 21.19 -8.73 -0.36
N ASN A 111 20.53 -8.15 0.64
CA ASN A 111 20.93 -8.21 2.04
C ASN A 111 19.66 -8.12 2.90
N LYS A 112 19.10 -9.29 3.24
CA LYS A 112 17.82 -9.36 3.97
C LYS A 112 17.89 -8.73 5.36
N SER A 113 19.05 -8.80 6.04
CA SER A 113 19.23 -8.17 7.35
C SER A 113 19.20 -6.64 7.29
N GLU A 114 19.38 -6.06 6.11
CA GLU A 114 19.27 -4.60 5.86
C GLU A 114 17.97 -4.23 5.11
N GLY A 115 17.02 -5.17 4.96
CA GLY A 115 15.78 -4.93 4.23
C GLY A 115 15.91 -4.93 2.71
N PHE A 116 17.02 -5.44 2.15
CA PHE A 116 17.22 -5.55 0.70
C PHE A 116 16.91 -6.96 0.18
N TYR A 117 15.86 -7.06 -0.62
CA TYR A 117 15.32 -8.31 -1.14
C TYR A 117 15.59 -8.47 -2.64
N LYS A 118 15.42 -9.71 -3.13
CA LYS A 118 15.51 -10.01 -4.58
C LYS A 118 14.23 -9.61 -5.33
N GLY A 119 13.10 -9.66 -4.63
CA GLY A 119 11.76 -9.39 -5.13
C GLY A 119 10.79 -9.39 -3.95
N ILE A 120 9.59 -8.86 -4.19
CA ILE A 120 8.50 -8.76 -3.22
C ILE A 120 7.29 -9.50 -3.80
N GLN A 121 6.52 -10.14 -2.91
CA GLN A 121 5.29 -10.81 -3.27
C GLN A 121 4.13 -10.28 -2.41
N LEU A 122 3.00 -9.97 -3.04
CA LEU A 122 1.72 -9.72 -2.38
C LEU A 122 0.75 -10.82 -2.79
N SER A 123 0.09 -11.45 -1.81
CA SER A 123 -0.84 -12.55 -2.06
C SER A 123 -2.24 -12.20 -1.61
N GLY A 124 -3.21 -12.38 -2.50
CA GLY A 124 -4.64 -12.17 -2.23
C GLY A 124 -5.49 -13.30 -2.78
N LYS A 125 -6.81 -13.14 -2.65
CA LYS A 125 -7.79 -14.10 -3.14
C LYS A 125 -8.82 -13.41 -4.02
N CYS A 126 -9.31 -14.11 -5.03
CA CYS A 126 -10.39 -13.63 -5.88
C CYS A 126 -11.24 -14.80 -6.41
N SER A 127 -12.49 -14.53 -6.74
CA SER A 127 -13.42 -15.56 -7.24
C SER A 127 -13.10 -16.02 -8.67
N GLN A 128 -12.44 -15.16 -9.47
CA GLN A 128 -12.07 -15.43 -10.85
C GLN A 128 -10.75 -14.75 -11.21
N LYS A 129 -10.05 -15.29 -12.21
CA LYS A 129 -8.90 -14.60 -12.81
C LYS A 129 -9.36 -13.29 -13.43
N GLN A 130 -8.62 -12.21 -13.19
CA GLN A 130 -8.98 -10.86 -13.61
C GLN A 130 -7.75 -9.95 -13.60
N THR A 131 -7.87 -8.77 -14.18
CA THR A 131 -6.87 -7.72 -14.04
C THR A 131 -6.76 -7.29 -12.58
N ILE A 132 -5.53 -7.21 -12.06
CA ILE A 132 -5.26 -6.72 -10.70
C ILE A 132 -4.76 -5.28 -10.82
N LYS A 133 -5.38 -4.36 -10.07
CA LYS A 133 -4.88 -2.98 -9.97
C LYS A 133 -3.87 -2.90 -8.84
N LEU A 134 -2.73 -2.28 -9.07
CA LEU A 134 -1.62 -2.19 -8.13
C LEU A 134 -1.23 -0.73 -7.92
N TYR A 135 -1.21 -0.29 -6.66
CA TYR A 135 -0.49 0.89 -6.23
C TYR A 135 0.93 0.48 -5.87
N LEU A 136 1.93 1.23 -6.33
CA LEU A 136 3.33 1.06 -5.98
C LEU A 136 3.97 2.42 -5.69
N ARG A 137 4.60 2.53 -4.53
CA ARG A 137 5.35 3.70 -4.09
C ARG A 137 6.70 3.31 -3.55
N TYR A 138 7.74 4.00 -3.98
CA TYR A 138 9.11 3.78 -3.51
C TYR A 138 9.91 5.08 -3.51
N PHE A 139 10.96 5.14 -2.69
CA PHE A 139 11.95 6.21 -2.77
C PHE A 139 13.05 5.85 -3.76
N THR A 140 13.52 6.86 -4.50
CA THR A 140 14.59 6.72 -5.50
C THR A 140 16.00 6.88 -4.92
N ASP A 141 16.08 7.31 -3.65
CA ASP A 141 17.33 7.59 -2.95
C ASP A 141 17.30 7.06 -1.49
N GLU A 142 18.49 6.77 -0.95
CA GLU A 142 18.63 6.21 0.40
C GLU A 142 18.22 7.19 1.51
N LYS A 143 18.22 8.50 1.22
CA LYS A 143 17.82 9.55 2.18
C LYS A 143 16.30 9.74 2.22
N ARG A 144 15.55 9.09 1.33
CA ARG A 144 14.09 9.14 1.24
C ARG A 144 13.57 10.55 0.92
N GLU A 145 14.33 11.29 0.11
CA GLU A 145 13.98 12.68 -0.26
C GLU A 145 13.00 12.73 -1.44
N LYS A 146 13.08 11.76 -2.36
CA LYS A 146 12.25 11.72 -3.57
C LYS A 146 11.54 10.38 -3.72
N SER A 147 10.21 10.41 -3.68
CA SER A 147 9.35 9.26 -3.98
C SER A 147 8.80 9.28 -5.41
N VAL A 148 8.50 8.08 -5.90
CA VAL A 148 7.73 7.83 -7.12
C VAL A 148 6.49 7.03 -6.73
N GLU A 149 5.36 7.36 -7.36
CA GLU A 149 4.07 6.69 -7.16
C GLU A 149 3.53 6.25 -8.52
N LYS A 150 3.01 5.02 -8.57
CA LYS A 150 2.55 4.37 -9.79
C LYS A 150 1.26 3.61 -9.53
N TYR A 151 0.33 3.70 -10.48
CA TYR A 151 -0.94 2.95 -10.49
C TYR A 151 -0.98 2.09 -11.74
N ILE A 152 -1.08 0.78 -11.57
CA ILE A 152 -0.68 -0.18 -12.60
C ILE A 152 -1.79 -1.21 -12.76
N GLU A 153 -2.08 -1.61 -14.00
CA GLU A 153 -2.88 -2.80 -14.28
C GLU A 153 -1.97 -3.99 -14.58
N VAL A 154 -2.10 -5.04 -13.79
CA VAL A 154 -1.34 -6.28 -13.94
C VAL A 154 -2.27 -7.36 -14.47
N ASN A 155 -1.93 -7.90 -15.64
CA ASN A 155 -2.66 -8.97 -16.30
C ASN A 155 -1.82 -10.25 -16.28
N GLU A 156 -2.47 -11.41 -16.27
CA GLU A 156 -1.77 -12.69 -16.47
C GLU A 156 -1.21 -12.71 -17.90
N GLU A 157 0.11 -12.89 -18.03
CA GLU A 157 0.81 -12.98 -19.33
C GLU A 157 0.51 -14.31 -20.06
#